data_AF-A0A822D9B3-F1
#
_entry.id   AF-A0A822D9B3-F1
#
_cell.length_a   1.000
_cell.length_b   1.000
_cell.length_c   1.000
_cell.angle_alpha   90.00
_cell.angle_beta   90.00
_cell.angle_gamma   90.00
#
_symmetry.space_group_name_H-M   'P 1'
#
loop_
_entity.id
_entity.type
_entity.pdbx_description
1 polymer ?
#
loop_
_entity_poly.entity_id
_entity_poly.type
_entity_poly.pdbx_seq_one_letter_code
_entity_poly.pdbx_strand_id
1 'polypeptide(L)'
;MTSTKTILQVISCQELKELLQVSPPQVVVLEADIGKQVEANFKEGHIPTAQYFDQLEYTTPTAFIPRGLPDVKSFEDYLTRLGISNEDHIVLYDRSAAGFFAAGRA
;
A
#
# COMPACT_ATOMS: atom_id res chain seq x y z
N MET A 1 -16.28 0.23 -25.01
CA MET A 1 -16.41 -0.96 -24.16
C MET A 1 -15.30 -0.91 -23.14
N THR A 2 -15.55 -0.33 -21.96
CA THR A 2 -14.62 -0.37 -20.84
C THR A 2 -14.67 -1.79 -20.27
N SER A 3 -13.61 -2.56 -20.47
CA SER A 3 -13.45 -3.85 -19.81
C SER A 3 -13.41 -3.59 -18.31
N THR A 4 -14.38 -4.12 -17.56
CA THR A 4 -14.34 -4.12 -16.10
C THR A 4 -13.17 -5.00 -15.68
N LYS A 5 -12.06 -4.37 -15.27
CA LYS A 5 -10.92 -5.06 -14.66
C LYS A 5 -11.44 -5.66 -13.34
N THR A 6 -11.54 -6.98 -13.26
CA THR A 6 -11.86 -7.66 -12.01
C THR A 6 -10.77 -7.31 -11.00
N ILE A 7 -11.14 -6.61 -9.93
CA ILE A 7 -10.24 -6.36 -8.80
C ILE A 7 -10.16 -7.69 -8.03
N LEU A 8 -9.02 -8.36 -8.12
CA LEU A 8 -8.72 -9.52 -7.28
C LEU A 8 -8.39 -9.01 -5.88
N GLN A 9 -9.06 -9.53 -4.85
CA GLN A 9 -8.83 -9.12 -3.45
C GLN A 9 -7.43 -9.50 -2.94
N VAL A 10 -6.82 -10.54 -3.51
CA VAL A 10 -5.47 -11.02 -3.20
C VAL A 10 -4.83 -11.50 -4.49
N ILE A 11 -3.54 -11.18 -4.68
CA ILE A 11 -2.72 -11.70 -5.77
C ILE A 11 -1.48 -12.43 -5.22
N SER A 12 -1.00 -13.40 -5.97
CA SER A 12 0.23 -14.12 -5.72
C SER A 12 1.47 -13.32 -6.11
N CYS A 13 2.64 -13.72 -5.59
CA CYS A 13 3.92 -13.14 -6.00
C CYS A 13 4.20 -13.32 -7.50
N GLN A 14 3.71 -14.41 -8.10
CA GLN A 14 3.87 -14.67 -9.53
C GLN A 14 3.03 -13.70 -10.37
N GLU A 15 1.77 -13.47 -9.98
CA GLU A 15 0.91 -12.48 -10.64
C GLU A 15 1.47 -11.06 -10.50
N LEU A 16 1.95 -10.68 -9.30
CA LEU A 16 2.60 -9.38 -9.11
C LEU A 16 3.82 -9.22 -10.02
N LYS A 17 4.66 -10.26 -10.13
CA LYS A 17 5.83 -10.24 -11.01
C LYS A 17 5.44 -10.02 -12.48
N GLU A 18 4.37 -10.66 -12.95
CA GLU A 18 3.85 -10.47 -14.31
C GLU A 18 3.33 -9.04 -14.52
N LEU A 19 2.62 -8.50 -13.53
CA LEU A 19 2.11 -7.12 -13.55
C LEU A 19 3.20 -6.05 -13.51
N LEU A 20 4.39 -6.37 -13.00
CA LEU A 20 5.56 -5.48 -12.98
C LEU A 20 6.41 -5.56 -14.26
N GLN A 21 6.24 -6.60 -15.09
CA GLN A 21 7.00 -6.78 -16.33
C GLN A 21 6.42 -6.02 -17.53
N VAL A 22 5.20 -5.50 -17.42
CA VAL A 22 4.55 -4.67 -18.45
C VAL A 22 5.03 -3.21 -18.37
N SER A 23 5.06 -2.50 -19.50
CA SER A 23 5.50 -1.09 -19.57
C SER A 23 4.44 -0.20 -20.25
N PRO A 24 3.89 0.82 -19.55
CA PRO A 24 4.13 1.13 -18.14
C PRO A 24 3.56 0.03 -17.22
N PRO A 25 4.07 -0.10 -15.97
CA PRO A 25 3.50 -1.00 -14.99
C PRO A 25 2.00 -0.75 -14.81
N GLN A 26 1.23 -1.83 -14.67
CA GLN A 26 -0.23 -1.75 -14.52
C GLN A 26 -0.69 -1.65 -13.06
N VAL A 27 0.25 -1.51 -12.13
CA VAL A 27 0.01 -1.46 -10.69
C VAL A 27 0.92 -0.44 -9.99
N VAL A 28 0.39 0.14 -8.92
CA VAL A 28 1.18 0.88 -7.92
C VAL A 28 1.41 -0.06 -6.75
N VAL A 29 2.67 -0.26 -6.35
CA VAL A 29 3.03 -1.16 -5.25
C VAL A 29 3.34 -0.34 -4.00
N LEU A 30 2.73 -0.70 -2.87
CA LEU A 30 2.89 -0.01 -1.60
C LEU A 30 3.31 -0.99 -0.50
N GLU A 31 4.41 -0.68 0.20
CA GLU A 31 4.76 -1.37 1.44
C GLU A 31 4.07 -0.70 2.61
N ALA A 32 3.07 -1.38 3.17
CA ALA A 32 2.23 -0.89 4.25
C ALA A 32 2.52 -1.66 5.54
N ASP A 33 3.78 -1.79 5.94
CA ASP A 33 4.15 -2.41 7.22
C ASP A 33 4.04 -1.41 8.39
N ILE A 34 3.89 -1.91 9.62
CA ILE A 34 3.75 -1.06 10.82
C ILE A 34 4.84 -1.36 11.85
N GLY A 35 5.55 -0.32 12.29
CA GLY A 35 6.58 -0.47 13.31
C GLY A 35 7.67 0.59 13.22
N LYS A 36 8.51 0.65 14.25
CA LYS A 36 9.56 1.68 14.38
C LYS A 36 10.69 1.57 13.36
N GLN A 37 10.84 0.40 12.73
CA GLN A 37 11.96 0.11 11.82
C GLN A 37 11.52 0.03 10.36
N VAL A 38 10.24 0.28 10.05
CA VAL A 38 9.72 0.02 8.70
C VAL A 38 10.42 0.87 7.64
N GLU A 39 10.59 2.18 7.87
CA GLU A 39 11.27 3.04 6.91
C GLU A 39 12.73 2.60 6.67
N ALA A 40 13.43 2.17 7.72
CA ALA A 40 14.80 1.65 7.61
C ALA A 40 14.83 0.33 6.82
N ASN A 41 13.96 -0.62 7.17
CA ASN A 41 13.81 -1.91 6.49
C ASN A 41 13.44 -1.73 5.02
N PHE A 42 12.57 -0.76 4.71
CA PHE A 42 12.21 -0.37 3.35
C PHE A 42 13.44 0.09 2.57
N LYS A 43 14.25 0.98 3.14
CA LYS A 43 15.50 1.45 2.52
C LYS A 43 16.54 0.34 2.31
N GLU A 44 16.59 -0.65 3.21
CA GLU A 44 17.49 -1.81 3.07
C GLU A 44 17.12 -2.73 1.90
N GLY A 45 15.82 -2.85 1.58
CA GLY A 45 15.38 -3.57 0.39
C GLY A 45 13.88 -3.74 0.34
N HIS A 46 13.27 -3.53 -0.82
CA HIS A 46 11.82 -3.58 -1.06
C HIS A 46 11.54 -4.13 -2.47
N ILE A 47 10.28 -4.41 -2.78
CA ILE A 47 9.88 -4.79 -4.14
C ILE A 47 10.22 -3.63 -5.09
N PRO A 48 10.83 -3.86 -6.27
CA PRO A 48 11.11 -2.79 -7.22
C PRO A 48 9.87 -1.93 -7.50
N THR A 49 10.07 -0.61 -7.60
CA THR A 49 9.03 0.41 -7.78
C THR A 49 8.03 0.57 -6.62
N ALA A 50 8.17 -0.20 -5.54
CA ALA A 50 7.32 0.02 -4.38
C ALA A 50 7.57 1.39 -3.76
N GLN A 51 6.53 1.98 -3.17
CA GLN A 51 6.64 3.17 -2.32
C GLN A 51 6.38 2.77 -0.86
N TYR A 52 7.04 3.47 0.07
CA TYR A 52 6.73 3.33 1.49
C TYR A 52 5.39 3.99 1.81
N PHE A 53 4.49 3.26 2.48
CA PHE A 53 3.17 3.73 2.87
C PHE A 53 2.99 3.70 4.39
N ASP A 54 3.04 4.85 5.04
CA ASP A 54 2.75 5.00 6.46
C ASP A 54 1.24 5.08 6.69
N GLN A 55 0.66 3.96 7.11
CA GLN A 55 -0.77 3.86 7.41
C GLN A 55 -1.24 4.77 8.55
N LEU A 56 -0.30 5.28 9.37
CA LEU A 56 -0.58 6.11 10.53
C LEU A 56 -0.32 7.60 10.25
N GLU A 57 0.18 7.94 9.06
CA GLU A 57 0.31 9.32 8.60
C GLU A 57 -1.06 10.02 8.67
N TYR A 58 -1.10 11.20 9.29
CA TYR A 58 -2.31 11.98 9.59
C TYR A 58 -3.40 11.27 10.42
N THR A 59 -3.09 10.17 11.09
CA THR A 59 -4.01 9.62 12.09
C THR A 59 -3.92 10.40 13.40
N THR A 60 -5.03 10.46 14.14
CA THR A 60 -5.07 11.01 15.50
C THR A 60 -5.32 9.87 16.50
N PRO A 61 -4.27 9.30 17.10
CA PRO A 61 -4.41 8.25 18.10
C PRO A 61 -5.14 8.75 19.35
N THR A 62 -6.03 7.92 19.89
CA THR A 62 -6.64 8.14 21.21
C THR A 62 -6.29 6.97 22.13
N ALA A 63 -6.54 7.14 23.43
CA ALA A 63 -6.33 6.06 24.41
C ALA A 63 -7.15 4.80 24.07
N PHE A 64 -8.34 4.95 23.47
CA PHE A 64 -9.23 3.85 23.09
C PHE A 64 -9.00 3.35 21.67
N ILE A 65 -8.51 4.22 20.77
CA ILE A 65 -8.29 3.93 19.36
C ILE A 65 -6.86 4.37 19.02
N PRO A 66 -5.84 3.56 19.35
CA PRO A 66 -4.44 3.91 19.13
C PRO A 66 -4.03 3.90 17.65
N ARG A 67 -4.84 3.28 16.78
CA ARG A 67 -4.65 3.21 15.31
C ARG A 67 -5.94 3.57 14.59
N GLY A 68 -6.36 4.82 14.77
CA GLY A 68 -7.55 5.38 14.14
C GLY A 68 -7.43 5.48 12.62
N LEU A 69 -8.52 5.85 11.95
CA LEU A 69 -8.48 6.25 10.55
C LEU A 69 -8.11 7.73 10.46
N PRO A 70 -7.39 8.15 9.40
CA PRO A 70 -7.24 9.57 9.09
C PRO A 70 -8.61 10.15 8.69
N ASP A 71 -8.73 11.48 8.72
CA ASP A 71 -9.86 12.12 8.05
C ASP A 71 -9.69 12.03 6.51
N VAL A 72 -10.82 12.15 5.80
CA VAL A 72 -10.87 11.95 4.34
C VAL A 72 -9.91 12.88 3.59
N LYS A 73 -9.82 14.15 4.00
CA LYS A 73 -9.00 15.14 3.30
C LYS A 73 -7.52 14.85 3.50
N SER A 74 -7.11 14.58 4.73
CA SER A 74 -5.71 14.25 5.01
C SER A 74 -5.26 12.96 4.30
N PHE A 75 -6.17 11.97 4.18
CA PHE A 75 -5.91 10.76 3.41
C PHE A 75 -5.77 11.03 1.90
N GLU A 76 -6.68 11.83 1.33
CA GLU A 76 -6.62 12.25 -0.08
C GLU A 76 -5.34 13.04 -0.39
N ASP A 77 -4.97 13.99 0.47
CA ASP A 77 -3.74 14.76 0.35
C ASP A 77 -2.50 13.85 0.43
N TYR A 78 -2.52 12.82 1.29
CA TYR A 78 -1.43 11.86 1.38
C TYR A 78 -1.28 11.03 0.09
N LEU A 79 -2.36 10.42 -0.39
CA LEU A 79 -2.35 9.62 -1.62
C LEU A 79 -1.95 10.44 -2.84
N THR A 80 -2.42 11.69 -2.93
CA THR A 80 -2.05 12.62 -4.01
C THR A 80 -0.55 12.87 -4.06
N ARG A 81 0.11 13.03 -2.89
CA ARG A 81 1.57 13.21 -2.82
C ARG A 81 2.35 11.96 -3.21
N LEU A 82 1.76 10.78 -3.05
CA LEU A 82 2.31 9.52 -3.53
C LEU A 82 2.06 9.29 -5.04
N GLY A 83 1.38 10.24 -5.71
CA GLY A 83 1.01 10.14 -7.12
C GLY A 83 -0.10 9.14 -7.40
N ILE A 84 -0.92 8.82 -6.40
CA ILE A 84 -2.02 7.85 -6.50
C ILE A 84 -3.32 8.56 -6.87
N SER A 85 -4.06 7.94 -7.79
CA SER A 85 -5.33 8.37 -8.36
C SER A 85 -6.40 7.29 -8.20
N ASN A 86 -7.65 7.63 -8.53
CA ASN A 86 -8.77 6.67 -8.46
C ASN A 86 -8.70 5.61 -9.58
N GLU A 87 -7.86 5.83 -10.58
CA GLU A 87 -7.65 4.94 -11.72
C GLU A 87 -6.54 3.91 -11.46
N ASP A 88 -5.76 4.08 -10.38
CA ASP A 88 -4.65 3.20 -10.07
C ASP A 88 -5.11 1.85 -9.51
N HIS A 89 -4.45 0.79 -9.97
CA HIS A 89 -4.59 -0.54 -9.37
C HIS A 89 -3.50 -0.71 -8.30
N ILE A 90 -3.90 -0.62 -7.04
CA ILE A 90 -2.97 -0.65 -5.91
C ILE A 90 -2.75 -2.08 -5.44
N VAL A 91 -1.49 -2.44 -5.19
CA VAL A 91 -1.09 -3.68 -4.53
C VAL A 91 -0.38 -3.34 -3.23
N LEU A 92 -0.97 -3.76 -2.11
CA LEU A 92 -0.43 -3.57 -0.76
C LEU A 92 0.26 -4.83 -0.28
N TYR A 93 1.42 -4.70 0.36
CA TYR A 93 2.09 -5.78 1.07
C TYR A 93 2.67 -5.32 2.40
N ASP A 94 2.95 -6.27 3.29
CA ASP A 94 3.68 -6.05 4.53
C ASP A 94 4.76 -7.13 4.70
N ARG A 95 5.61 -7.00 5.73
CA ARG A 95 6.68 -7.95 6.03
C ARG A 95 6.32 -8.91 7.17
N SER A 96 5.06 -8.99 7.54
CA SER A 96 4.61 -9.81 8.66
C SER A 96 4.91 -11.28 8.39
N ALA A 97 5.61 -11.92 9.33
CA ALA A 97 5.82 -13.37 9.30
C ALA A 97 4.51 -14.16 9.46
N ALA A 98 3.44 -13.51 9.94
CA ALA A 98 2.10 -14.10 10.05
C ALA A 98 1.25 -13.92 8.78
N GLY A 99 1.79 -13.28 7.72
CA GLY A 99 1.03 -12.84 6.55
C GLY A 99 0.21 -11.57 6.81
N PHE A 100 -0.78 -11.29 5.95
CA PHE A 100 -1.65 -10.10 5.88
C PHE A 100 -2.06 -9.49 7.24
N PHE A 101 -1.17 -8.74 7.87
CA PHE A 101 -1.40 -8.17 9.20
C PHE A 101 -1.64 -6.67 9.09
N ALA A 102 -0.68 -5.97 8.52
CA ALA A 102 -0.74 -4.55 8.29
C ALA A 102 -1.36 -4.25 6.92
N ALA A 103 -0.99 -5.00 5.88
CA ALA A 103 -1.52 -4.81 4.53
C ALA A 103 -3.04 -5.05 4.43
N GLY A 104 -3.61 -5.91 5.28
CA GLY A 104 -5.06 -6.13 5.30
C GLY A 104 -5.87 -5.00 5.94
N ARG A 105 -5.20 -4.06 6.63
CA ARG A 105 -5.81 -2.85 7.20
C ARG A 105 -5.75 -1.67 6.22
N ALA A 106 -4.66 -1.54 5.50
CA ALA A 106 -4.46 -0.50 4.50
C ALA A 106 -5.50 -0.61 3.36
#